data_AF-A0AA47N8I3-F1
#
_entry.id   AF-A0AA47N8I3-F1
#
_cell.length_a   1.000
_cell.length_b   1.000
_cell.length_c   1.000
_cell.angle_alpha   90.00
_cell.angle_beta   90.00
_cell.angle_gamma   90.00
#
_symmetry.space_group_name_H-M   'P 1'
#
loop_
_entity.id
_entity.type
_entity.pdbx_description
1 polymer ?
#
loop_
_entity_poly.entity_id
_entity_poly.type
_entity_poly.pdbx_seq_one_letter_code
_entity_poly.pdbx_strand_id
1 'polypeptide(L)'
;MGRVSETMSLSCPCRFLVTAPLQQNGSGTVCSYMSKTNSCFTPQEAMPFRLFGLSLAEDLTPRFTICSPNLVNECYSNSYLSGQCYKLYEKLQKNKNESFRPDFQDCTKKSVDLVFLFDGSGSMSQKDFEKSKAFIKDFMNSIKNSPIKFAALQFSTKTHKVFDFNEYQEGKATKLLDAEPFMKALTNTYQALKYTLHNVFENQSAGASPDSTKVVVIITDGDASDNNKKIVEEYDEKKIIRFVIGVSPVAVGPVLMGGARLGPAFVLEGHTVRDVKLDKLYSIASEPKHNNTFHINNYDGLAGILKHFDEKIFNIEGALDVFPLY
;
A
#
# COMPACT_ATOMS: atom_id res chain seq x y z
N MET A 1 -78.52 22.57 -27.99
CA MET A 1 -78.17 22.51 -26.56
C MET A 1 -78.11 21.04 -26.14
N GLY A 2 -76.90 20.49 -26.05
CA GLY A 2 -76.67 19.16 -25.47
C GLY A 2 -75.50 19.29 -24.49
N ARG A 3 -75.79 19.14 -23.19
CA ARG A 3 -74.75 18.98 -22.16
C ARG A 3 -74.29 17.53 -22.20
N VAL A 4 -73.03 17.31 -22.54
CA VAL A 4 -72.32 16.07 -22.19
C VAL A 4 -71.52 16.37 -20.93
N SER A 5 -71.83 15.62 -19.88
CA SER A 5 -71.11 15.57 -18.62
C SER A 5 -69.92 14.64 -18.79
N GLU A 6 -68.70 15.16 -18.70
CA GLU A 6 -67.50 14.35 -18.46
C GLU A 6 -66.80 14.85 -17.21
N THR A 7 -67.12 14.20 -16.09
CA THR A 7 -66.25 14.16 -14.91
C THR A 7 -65.04 13.28 -15.24
N MET A 8 -63.91 13.89 -15.60
CA MET A 8 -62.61 13.20 -15.57
C MET A 8 -62.18 13.03 -14.12
N SER A 9 -62.39 11.84 -13.54
CA SER A 9 -61.74 11.46 -12.30
C SER A 9 -60.26 11.20 -12.58
N LEU A 10 -59.37 12.08 -12.13
CA LEU A 10 -57.95 11.79 -12.03
C LEU A 10 -57.73 10.81 -10.87
N SER A 11 -57.88 9.51 -11.15
CA SER A 11 -57.64 8.43 -10.17
C SER A 11 -56.21 7.90 -10.27
N CYS A 12 -55.23 8.69 -9.86
CA CYS A 12 -53.93 8.17 -9.45
C CYS A 12 -53.46 8.92 -8.19
N PRO A 13 -53.40 8.29 -7.01
CA PRO A 13 -52.81 8.93 -5.84
C PRO A 13 -51.29 9.06 -6.06
N CYS A 14 -50.81 10.28 -6.35
CA CYS A 14 -49.38 10.57 -6.40
C CYS A 14 -48.75 10.26 -5.03
N ARG A 15 -47.73 9.41 -5.02
CA ARG A 15 -46.94 9.07 -3.84
C ARG A 15 -45.62 9.84 -3.90
N PHE A 16 -45.26 10.53 -2.82
CA PHE A 16 -44.01 11.26 -2.73
C PHE A 16 -43.07 10.55 -1.76
N LEU A 17 -41.80 10.39 -2.17
CA LEU A 17 -40.74 9.94 -1.28
C LEU A 17 -39.94 11.16 -0.85
N VAL A 18 -39.70 11.30 0.45
CA VAL A 18 -38.89 12.39 1.02
C VAL A 18 -37.80 11.77 1.88
N THR A 19 -36.56 12.14 1.59
CA THR A 19 -35.40 11.77 2.40
C THR A 19 -35.00 12.95 3.29
N ALA A 20 -34.56 12.65 4.52
CA ALA A 20 -34.10 13.65 5.48
C ALA A 20 -32.78 13.18 6.12
N PRO A 21 -31.63 13.38 5.44
CA PRO A 21 -30.36 12.76 5.82
C PRO A 21 -29.78 13.22 7.16
N LEU A 22 -30.13 14.42 7.61
CA LEU A 22 -29.66 14.99 8.88
C LEU A 22 -30.63 14.75 10.05
N GLN A 23 -31.78 14.13 9.80
CA GLN A 23 -32.74 13.82 10.85
C GLN A 23 -32.18 12.75 11.80
N GLN A 24 -32.64 12.76 13.06
CA GLN A 24 -32.21 11.80 14.09
C GLN A 24 -30.69 11.77 14.32
N ASN A 25 -30.08 12.93 14.59
CA ASN A 25 -28.64 13.06 14.85
C ASN A 25 -27.75 12.52 13.71
N GLY A 26 -28.22 12.70 12.47
CA GLY A 26 -27.52 12.26 11.28
C GLY A 26 -27.57 10.76 11.04
N SER A 27 -28.59 10.03 11.51
CA SER A 27 -28.87 8.65 11.10
C SER A 27 -29.72 8.57 9.83
N GLY A 28 -30.36 9.68 9.44
CA GLY A 28 -31.18 9.82 8.26
C GLY A 28 -32.52 9.08 8.34
N THR A 29 -33.53 9.52 7.59
CA THR A 29 -34.83 8.84 7.51
C THR A 29 -35.45 9.04 6.13
N VAL A 30 -36.23 8.07 5.69
CA VAL A 30 -37.01 8.17 4.45
C VAL A 30 -38.48 7.92 4.74
N CYS A 31 -39.33 8.82 4.27
CA CYS A 31 -40.77 8.73 4.44
C CYS A 31 -41.46 8.70 3.08
N SER A 32 -42.44 7.81 2.95
CA SER A 32 -43.39 7.77 1.85
C SER A 32 -44.69 8.40 2.31
N TYR A 33 -45.10 9.43 1.57
CA TYR A 33 -46.34 10.18 1.80
C TYR A 33 -47.36 9.83 0.71
N MET A 34 -48.52 9.34 1.15
CA MET A 34 -49.74 9.26 0.35
C MET A 34 -50.80 10.13 1.00
N SER A 35 -51.75 10.64 0.22
CA SER A 35 -52.84 11.55 0.63
C SER A 35 -53.60 11.20 1.93
N LYS A 36 -53.47 9.97 2.48
CA LYS A 36 -54.13 9.51 3.72
C LYS A 36 -53.24 8.69 4.67
N THR A 37 -52.01 8.32 4.30
CA THR A 37 -51.15 7.42 5.11
C THR A 37 -49.67 7.75 4.90
N ASN A 38 -48.91 7.83 6.00
CA ASN A 38 -47.46 8.04 5.97
C ASN A 38 -46.78 6.79 6.51
N SER A 39 -45.73 6.35 5.81
CA SER A 39 -44.84 5.27 6.28
C SER A 39 -43.42 5.79 6.25
N CYS A 40 -42.64 5.51 7.29
CA CYS A 40 -41.24 5.94 7.37
C CYS A 40 -40.34 4.75 7.69
N PHE A 41 -39.15 4.77 7.09
CA PHE A 41 -38.11 3.80 7.33
C PHE A 41 -36.85 4.51 7.83
N THR A 42 -36.33 3.97 8.92
CA THR A 42 -35.03 4.31 9.49
C THR A 42 -34.26 3.00 9.67
N PRO A 43 -33.01 2.90 9.19
CA PRO A 43 -32.16 1.75 9.46
C PRO A 43 -32.01 1.53 10.98
N GLN A 44 -32.04 0.26 11.41
CA GLN A 44 -32.06 -0.10 12.83
C GLN A 44 -30.67 0.06 13.50
N GLU A 45 -29.60 0.18 12.71
CA GLU A 45 -28.24 0.50 13.16
C GLU A 45 -28.03 2.02 13.19
N ALA A 46 -28.61 2.68 14.19
CA ALA A 46 -28.37 4.09 14.44
C ALA A 46 -26.95 4.30 15.00
N MET A 47 -25.97 4.44 14.11
CA MET A 47 -24.73 5.13 14.45
C MET A 47 -24.85 6.60 14.01
N PRO A 48 -24.35 7.55 14.80
CA PRO A 48 -24.31 8.95 14.39
C PRO A 48 -23.52 9.12 13.08
N PHE A 49 -23.88 10.12 12.30
CA PHE A 49 -23.23 10.52 11.03
C PHE A 49 -23.48 9.65 9.78
N ARG A 50 -24.36 8.64 9.85
CA ARG A 50 -24.87 7.96 8.63
C ARG A 50 -25.89 8.86 7.92
N LEU A 51 -25.41 9.66 6.95
CA LEU A 51 -26.21 10.54 6.09
C LEU A 51 -27.13 9.74 5.13
N PHE A 52 -28.00 8.87 5.67
CA PHE A 52 -28.88 7.97 4.94
C PHE A 52 -29.98 8.75 4.24
N GLY A 53 -30.14 8.52 2.95
CA GLY A 53 -31.08 9.27 2.10
C GLY A 53 -30.46 10.46 1.38
N LEU A 54 -29.13 10.62 1.41
CA LEU A 54 -28.44 11.61 0.57
C LEU A 54 -28.61 11.34 -0.91
N SER A 55 -28.66 10.06 -1.29
CA SER A 55 -28.94 9.64 -2.66
C SER A 55 -30.14 8.71 -2.70
N LEU A 56 -30.98 8.94 -3.72
CA LEU A 56 -32.19 8.20 -4.02
C LEU A 56 -32.23 7.98 -5.53
N ALA A 57 -32.44 6.74 -5.93
CA ALA A 57 -32.69 6.38 -7.33
C ALA A 57 -33.89 5.43 -7.41
N GLU A 58 -34.72 5.64 -8.42
CA GLU A 58 -35.84 4.75 -8.77
C GLU A 58 -35.36 3.66 -9.73
N ASP A 59 -35.86 2.44 -9.53
CA ASP A 59 -35.64 1.28 -10.39
C ASP A 59 -36.94 0.92 -11.16
N LEU A 60 -36.87 0.03 -12.13
CA LEU A 60 -38.03 -0.43 -12.92
C LEU A 60 -38.95 -1.29 -12.03
N THR A 61 -40.20 -0.82 -11.78
CA THR A 61 -41.23 -1.38 -10.87
C THR A 61 -40.90 -1.24 -9.37
N PRO A 62 -41.87 -0.88 -8.49
CA PRO A 62 -41.76 0.16 -7.45
C PRO A 62 -40.73 -0.14 -6.34
N ARG A 63 -39.46 -0.06 -6.74
CA ARG A 63 -38.27 -0.29 -5.94
C ARG A 63 -37.42 0.96 -6.02
N PHE A 64 -36.89 1.34 -4.87
CA PHE A 64 -36.03 2.51 -4.75
C PHE A 64 -34.75 2.08 -4.06
N THR A 65 -33.63 2.56 -4.58
CA THR A 65 -32.33 2.39 -3.93
C THR A 65 -32.00 3.67 -3.19
N ILE A 66 -31.69 3.53 -1.91
CA ILE A 66 -31.36 4.64 -1.02
C ILE A 66 -30.03 4.35 -0.37
N CYS A 67 -29.09 5.27 -0.47
CA CYS A 67 -27.75 5.06 0.05
C CYS A 67 -27.34 6.11 1.08
N SER A 68 -26.36 5.71 1.89
CA SER A 68 -25.55 6.57 2.73
C SER A 68 -24.09 6.42 2.29
N PRO A 69 -23.41 7.50 1.87
CA PRO A 69 -22.01 7.43 1.44
C PRO A 69 -21.01 7.40 2.62
N ASN A 70 -21.48 7.59 3.86
CA ASN A 70 -20.63 7.77 5.03
C ASN A 70 -20.67 6.57 5.98
N LEU A 71 -20.46 5.36 5.47
CA LEU A 71 -20.16 4.23 6.34
C LEU A 71 -18.66 4.20 6.62
N VAL A 72 -18.29 4.68 7.81
CA VAL A 72 -16.91 4.61 8.30
C VAL A 72 -16.63 3.18 8.76
N ASN A 73 -15.58 2.57 8.21
CA ASN A 73 -15.02 1.32 8.68
C ASN A 73 -13.60 1.59 9.14
N GLU A 74 -13.34 1.37 10.42
CA GLU A 74 -11.98 1.41 10.95
C GLU A 74 -11.27 0.11 10.57
N CYS A 75 -10.11 0.24 9.92
CA CYS A 75 -9.23 -0.87 9.61
C CYS A 75 -7.83 -0.49 10.11
N TYR A 76 -7.50 -0.99 11.30
CA TYR A 76 -6.29 -0.61 12.06
C TYR A 76 -6.22 0.90 12.33
N SER A 77 -5.12 1.56 11.94
CA SER A 77 -4.91 2.99 12.11
C SER A 77 -5.61 3.83 11.04
N ASN A 78 -6.26 3.20 10.06
CA ASN A 78 -6.89 3.87 8.94
C ASN A 78 -8.41 3.83 9.06
N SER A 79 -9.06 4.92 8.65
CA SER A 79 -10.52 5.02 8.58
C SER A 79 -10.94 5.06 7.11
N TYR A 80 -11.66 4.03 6.67
CA TYR A 80 -12.16 3.91 5.31
C TYR A 80 -13.61 4.35 5.23
N LEU A 81 -13.95 5.07 4.17
CA LEU A 81 -15.30 5.52 3.91
C LEU A 81 -15.90 4.69 2.78
N SER A 82 -17.04 4.04 3.05
CA SER A 82 -17.75 3.21 2.08
C SER A 82 -19.23 3.61 1.99
N GLY A 83 -19.88 3.22 0.89
CA GLY A 83 -21.32 3.35 0.76
C GLY A 83 -22.07 2.19 1.42
N GLN A 84 -23.21 2.48 2.04
CA GLN A 84 -24.21 1.49 2.41
C GLN A 84 -25.54 1.84 1.73
N CYS A 85 -26.08 0.91 0.96
CA CYS A 85 -27.33 1.06 0.23
C CYS A 85 -28.39 0.09 0.73
N TYR A 86 -29.65 0.50 0.54
CA TYR A 86 -30.84 -0.29 0.85
C TYR A 86 -31.77 -0.27 -0.34
N LYS A 87 -32.22 -1.44 -0.78
CA LYS A 87 -33.32 -1.58 -1.73
C LYS A 87 -34.63 -1.65 -0.95
N LEU A 88 -35.49 -0.66 -1.16
CA LEU A 88 -36.76 -0.51 -0.47
C LEU A 88 -37.92 -0.68 -1.44
N TYR A 89 -38.99 -1.27 -0.95
CA TYR A 89 -40.25 -1.44 -1.67
C TYR A 89 -41.25 -0.36 -1.28
N GLU A 90 -42.25 -0.14 -2.14
CA GLU A 90 -43.31 0.87 -2.02
C GLU A 90 -43.85 1.09 -0.58
N LYS A 91 -44.05 0.03 0.22
CA LYS A 91 -44.62 0.12 1.58
C LYS A 91 -43.60 0.28 2.72
N LEU A 92 -42.31 0.43 2.41
CA LEU A 92 -41.23 0.58 3.40
C LEU A 92 -41.24 -0.49 4.52
N GLN A 93 -41.72 -1.70 4.19
CA GLN A 93 -41.87 -2.80 5.16
C GLN A 93 -40.51 -3.39 5.49
N LYS A 94 -40.14 -3.35 6.79
CA LYS A 94 -38.83 -3.82 7.29
C LYS A 94 -38.44 -5.24 6.83
N ASN A 95 -39.42 -6.11 6.57
CA ASN A 95 -39.22 -7.54 6.36
C ASN A 95 -38.81 -7.93 4.93
N LYS A 96 -38.71 -6.97 4.00
CA LYS A 96 -38.32 -7.20 2.59
C LYS A 96 -37.15 -6.33 2.14
N ASN A 97 -36.48 -5.63 3.04
CA ASN A 97 -35.44 -4.69 2.66
C ASN A 97 -34.11 -5.43 2.48
N GLU A 98 -33.47 -5.27 1.32
CA GLU A 98 -32.13 -5.80 1.05
C GLU A 98 -31.11 -4.69 1.28
N SER A 99 -30.15 -4.91 2.19
CA SER A 99 -29.01 -4.02 2.37
C SER A 99 -27.79 -4.56 1.63
N PHE A 100 -27.06 -3.69 0.94
CA PHE A 100 -25.82 -4.04 0.26
C PHE A 100 -24.82 -2.88 0.35
N ARG A 101 -23.54 -3.17 0.23
CA ARG A 101 -22.47 -2.17 0.24
C ARG A 101 -21.78 -2.20 -1.13
N PRO A 102 -22.01 -1.20 -2.00
CA PRO A 102 -21.31 -1.13 -3.27
C PRO A 102 -19.81 -0.93 -3.04
N ASP A 103 -18.98 -1.69 -3.77
CA ASP A 103 -17.52 -1.65 -3.71
C ASP A 103 -16.96 -1.74 -2.29
N PHE A 104 -17.61 -2.53 -1.43
CA PHE A 104 -17.14 -2.72 -0.06
C PHE A 104 -15.94 -3.63 -0.02
N GLN A 105 -14.88 -3.09 0.53
CA GLN A 105 -13.67 -3.82 0.80
C GLN A 105 -13.70 -4.39 2.21
N ASP A 106 -13.62 -5.72 2.30
CA ASP A 106 -13.34 -6.38 3.57
C ASP A 106 -11.95 -5.96 4.07
N CYS A 107 -11.88 -5.54 5.35
CA CYS A 107 -10.63 -5.31 6.06
C CYS A 107 -9.93 -6.66 6.28
N THR A 108 -9.29 -7.16 5.23
CA THR A 108 -8.47 -8.37 5.28
C THR A 108 -7.09 -7.98 5.77
N LYS A 109 -6.61 -8.66 6.83
CA LYS A 109 -5.28 -8.43 7.38
C LYS A 109 -4.20 -8.81 6.36
N LYS A 110 -3.82 -7.91 5.44
CA LYS A 110 -2.63 -8.11 4.62
C LYS A 110 -1.40 -7.72 5.43
N SER A 111 -0.86 -8.68 6.19
CA SER A 111 0.47 -8.51 6.83
C SER A 111 1.53 -8.33 5.76
N VAL A 112 2.58 -7.56 6.05
CA VAL A 112 3.72 -7.40 5.13
C VAL A 112 4.93 -8.11 5.72
N ASP A 113 5.58 -8.94 4.91
CA ASP A 113 6.86 -9.55 5.23
C ASP A 113 7.94 -8.81 4.46
N LEU A 114 8.77 -8.04 5.18
CA LEU A 114 9.84 -7.23 4.60
C LEU A 114 11.21 -7.81 4.92
N VAL A 115 12.03 -8.07 3.90
CA VAL A 115 13.41 -8.53 4.05
C VAL A 115 14.37 -7.42 3.66
N PHE A 116 15.27 -7.05 4.57
CA PHE A 116 16.45 -6.26 4.23
C PHE A 116 17.55 -7.18 3.70
N LEU A 117 17.98 -6.93 2.46
CA LEU A 117 19.11 -7.61 1.85
C LEU A 117 20.24 -6.60 1.66
N PHE A 118 21.18 -6.56 2.61
CA PHE A 118 22.21 -5.53 2.64
C PHE A 118 23.59 -6.09 2.32
N ASP A 119 24.35 -5.28 1.59
CA ASP A 119 25.65 -5.64 1.04
C ASP A 119 26.72 -5.68 2.15
N GLY A 120 27.56 -6.70 2.05
CA GLY A 120 28.71 -6.99 2.90
C GLY A 120 29.97 -7.24 2.06
N SER A 121 30.04 -6.70 0.85
CA SER A 121 31.18 -6.82 -0.07
C SER A 121 32.40 -6.02 0.36
N GLY A 122 33.55 -6.34 -0.24
CA GLY A 122 34.84 -5.72 0.06
C GLY A 122 35.02 -4.30 -0.48
N SER A 123 34.10 -3.79 -1.31
CA SER A 123 34.08 -2.39 -1.76
C SER A 123 33.68 -1.42 -0.64
N MET A 124 32.87 -1.89 0.31
CA MET A 124 32.36 -1.08 1.41
C MET A 124 33.40 -0.87 2.52
N SER A 125 33.38 0.30 3.15
CA SER A 125 34.14 0.53 4.38
C SER A 125 33.42 -0.06 5.60
N GLN A 126 34.15 -0.33 6.70
CA GLN A 126 33.51 -0.74 7.96
C GLN A 126 32.48 0.29 8.43
N LYS A 127 32.77 1.58 8.24
CA LYS A 127 31.86 2.67 8.63
C LYS A 127 30.55 2.61 7.82
N ASP A 128 30.64 2.33 6.54
CA ASP A 128 29.47 2.24 5.65
C ASP A 128 28.63 0.99 5.95
N PHE A 129 29.27 -0.13 6.27
CA PHE A 129 28.58 -1.32 6.76
C PHE A 129 27.79 -1.04 8.05
N GLU A 130 28.38 -0.34 9.02
CA GLU A 130 27.66 0.05 10.24
C GLU A 130 26.52 1.04 9.97
N LYS A 131 26.65 1.90 8.95
CA LYS A 131 25.55 2.79 8.53
C LYS A 131 24.38 2.02 7.91
N SER A 132 24.63 0.96 7.13
CA SER A 132 23.57 0.06 6.65
C SER A 132 22.80 -0.57 7.81
N LYS A 133 23.53 -1.08 8.81
CA LYS A 133 22.94 -1.64 10.04
C LYS A 133 22.13 -0.59 10.80
N ALA A 134 22.65 0.63 10.95
CA ALA A 134 21.95 1.73 11.59
C ALA A 134 20.64 2.08 10.87
N PHE A 135 20.68 2.22 9.54
CA PHE A 135 19.48 2.48 8.73
C PHE A 135 18.40 1.41 8.92
N ILE A 136 18.77 0.12 8.91
CA ILE A 136 17.81 -0.98 9.12
C ILE A 136 17.16 -0.85 10.52
N LYS A 137 17.93 -0.53 11.56
CA LYS A 137 17.40 -0.31 12.91
C LYS A 137 16.45 0.89 12.95
N ASP A 138 16.85 2.00 12.37
CA ASP A 138 16.06 3.23 12.35
C ASP A 138 14.75 3.03 11.58
N PHE A 139 14.80 2.28 10.48
CA PHE A 139 13.62 1.88 9.71
C PHE A 139 12.66 1.02 10.52
N MET A 140 13.14 -0.06 11.14
CA MET A 140 12.29 -0.92 11.97
C MET A 140 11.66 -0.13 13.13
N ASN A 141 12.40 0.84 13.68
CA ASN A 141 11.90 1.70 14.75
C ASN A 141 10.87 2.74 14.28
N SER A 142 11.01 3.32 13.08
CA SER A 142 10.09 4.34 12.56
C SER A 142 8.69 3.77 12.35
N ILE A 143 8.60 2.50 11.94
CA ILE A 143 7.33 1.83 11.66
C ILE A 143 7.01 0.67 12.62
N LYS A 144 7.55 0.68 13.85
CA LYS A 144 7.36 -0.41 14.84
C LYS A 144 5.90 -0.77 15.18
N ASN A 145 4.94 0.11 14.88
CA ASN A 145 3.52 -0.09 15.14
C ASN A 145 2.73 -0.55 13.89
N SER A 146 3.40 -0.78 12.76
CA SER A 146 2.78 -1.26 11.52
C SER A 146 2.63 -2.79 11.54
N PRO A 147 1.75 -3.39 10.71
CA PRO A 147 1.56 -4.83 10.61
C PRO A 147 2.69 -5.54 9.81
N ILE A 148 3.93 -5.09 9.98
CA ILE A 148 5.09 -5.52 9.20
C ILE A 148 6.00 -6.39 10.06
N LYS A 149 6.40 -7.54 9.50
CA LYS A 149 7.46 -8.39 10.04
C LYS A 149 8.73 -8.19 9.25
N PHE A 150 9.86 -8.11 9.94
CA PHE A 150 11.17 -7.91 9.32
C PHE A 150 12.02 -9.18 9.38
N ALA A 151 12.84 -9.36 8.36
CA ALA A 151 14.02 -10.20 8.39
C ALA A 151 15.20 -9.42 7.80
N ALA A 152 16.43 -9.80 8.14
CA ALA A 152 17.63 -9.20 7.54
C ALA A 152 18.65 -10.26 7.15
N LEU A 153 19.23 -10.06 5.97
CA LEU A 153 20.24 -10.91 5.36
C LEU A 153 21.42 -10.04 4.93
N GLN A 154 22.62 -10.43 5.32
CA GLN A 154 23.84 -9.88 4.75
C GLN A 154 24.22 -10.72 3.52
N PHE A 155 24.64 -10.08 2.42
CA PHE A 155 25.17 -10.81 1.28
C PHE A 155 26.54 -10.31 0.84
N SER A 156 27.37 -11.24 0.40
CA SER A 156 28.63 -10.97 -0.27
C SER A 156 28.90 -12.09 -1.28
N THR A 157 29.94 -12.91 -1.12
CA THR A 157 30.09 -14.16 -1.90
C THR A 157 29.00 -15.18 -1.54
N LYS A 158 28.58 -15.19 -0.27
CA LYS A 158 27.49 -16.01 0.27
C LYS A 158 26.45 -15.10 0.92
N THR A 159 25.27 -15.65 1.18
CA THR A 159 24.21 -14.99 1.93
C THR A 159 24.17 -15.55 3.35
N HIS A 160 24.11 -14.68 4.34
CA HIS A 160 24.00 -15.06 5.75
C HIS A 160 22.73 -14.48 6.34
N LYS A 161 22.00 -15.32 7.07
CA LYS A 161 20.82 -14.92 7.82
C LYS A 161 21.26 -14.19 9.08
N VAL A 162 20.98 -12.90 9.17
CA VAL A 162 21.21 -12.12 10.39
C VAL A 162 20.08 -12.40 11.38
N PHE A 163 18.84 -12.23 10.93
CA PHE A 163 17.65 -12.66 11.64
C PHE A 163 16.49 -12.95 10.67
N ASP A 164 15.60 -13.87 11.04
CA ASP A 164 14.34 -14.13 10.35
C ASP A 164 13.12 -13.49 11.04
N PHE A 165 11.92 -13.72 10.50
CA PHE A 165 10.69 -13.12 11.02
C PHE A 165 10.36 -13.58 12.44
N ASN A 166 10.73 -14.81 12.82
CA ASN A 166 10.54 -15.29 14.19
C ASN A 166 11.47 -14.58 15.15
N GLU A 167 12.76 -14.49 14.82
CA GLU A 167 13.76 -13.77 15.63
C GLU A 167 13.43 -12.28 15.76
N TYR A 168 12.81 -11.67 14.74
CA TYR A 168 12.24 -10.32 14.84
C TYR A 168 11.10 -10.25 15.86
N GLN A 169 10.11 -11.14 15.78
CA GLN A 169 8.99 -11.18 16.73
C GLN A 169 9.42 -11.46 18.17
N GLU A 170 10.51 -12.21 18.36
CA GLU A 170 11.14 -12.46 19.65
C GLU A 170 11.94 -11.25 20.20
N GLY A 171 11.99 -10.14 19.46
CA GLY A 171 12.72 -8.93 19.86
C GLY A 171 14.25 -9.07 19.79
N LYS A 172 14.78 -10.03 19.02
CA LYS A 172 16.22 -10.29 18.90
C LYS A 172 16.90 -9.51 17.77
N ALA A 173 16.12 -8.93 16.85
CA ALA A 173 16.61 -8.30 15.62
C ALA A 173 17.76 -7.30 15.84
N THR A 174 17.60 -6.31 16.72
CA THR A 174 18.63 -5.30 16.98
C THR A 174 19.95 -5.90 17.46
N LYS A 175 19.87 -6.84 18.41
CA LYS A 175 21.05 -7.51 18.98
C LYS A 175 21.78 -8.36 17.93
N LEU A 176 21.03 -9.12 17.13
CA LEU A 176 21.59 -9.96 16.07
C LEU A 176 22.24 -9.10 14.99
N LEU A 177 21.59 -8.01 14.60
CA LEU A 177 22.14 -7.06 13.64
C LEU A 177 23.43 -6.40 14.15
N ASP A 178 23.46 -5.95 15.41
CA ASP A 178 24.67 -5.37 16.01
C ASP A 178 25.84 -6.35 16.04
N ALA A 179 25.58 -7.64 16.27
CA ALA A 179 26.59 -8.71 16.30
C ALA A 179 27.04 -9.21 14.92
N GLU A 180 26.38 -8.79 13.84
CA GLU A 180 26.65 -9.31 12.50
C GLU A 180 28.06 -8.91 12.02
N PRO A 181 28.93 -9.89 11.67
CA PRO A 181 30.28 -9.62 11.20
C PRO A 181 30.31 -9.22 9.73
N PHE A 182 31.15 -8.25 9.38
CA PHE A 182 31.30 -7.77 8.00
C PHE A 182 32.09 -8.76 7.12
N MET A 183 31.46 -9.30 6.06
CA MET A 183 32.03 -10.38 5.22
C MET A 183 33.23 -9.98 4.34
N LYS A 184 33.22 -8.78 3.75
CA LYS A 184 34.30 -8.19 2.94
C LYS A 184 34.74 -9.02 1.71
N ALA A 185 33.81 -9.63 0.97
CA ALA A 185 34.13 -10.43 -0.22
C ALA A 185 33.42 -9.92 -1.50
N LEU A 186 32.89 -10.81 -2.35
CA LEU A 186 32.23 -10.43 -3.62
C LEU A 186 30.82 -9.84 -3.40
N THR A 187 30.11 -9.53 -4.49
CA THR A 187 28.75 -8.94 -4.46
C THR A 187 27.77 -9.82 -5.23
N ASN A 188 27.47 -11.04 -4.75
CA ASN A 188 26.59 -12.01 -5.44
C ASN A 188 25.10 -11.73 -5.17
N THR A 189 24.55 -10.69 -5.80
CA THR A 189 23.18 -10.21 -5.58
C THR A 189 22.12 -11.20 -6.03
N TYR A 190 22.27 -11.87 -7.19
CA TYR A 190 21.23 -12.78 -7.71
C TYR A 190 21.13 -14.06 -6.89
N GLN A 191 22.26 -14.61 -6.43
CA GLN A 191 22.26 -15.72 -5.48
C GLN A 191 21.61 -15.32 -4.15
N ALA A 192 21.82 -14.09 -3.71
CA ALA A 192 21.22 -13.60 -2.48
C ALA A 192 19.70 -13.44 -2.58
N LEU A 193 19.19 -12.99 -3.73
CA LEU A 193 17.75 -13.02 -4.03
C LEU A 193 17.20 -14.45 -4.03
N LYS A 194 17.93 -15.41 -4.61
CA LYS A 194 17.52 -16.81 -4.62
C LYS A 194 17.44 -17.40 -3.21
N TYR A 195 18.43 -17.12 -2.37
CA TYR A 195 18.42 -17.52 -0.97
C TYR A 195 17.23 -16.89 -0.23
N THR A 196 17.02 -15.59 -0.42
CA THR A 196 15.91 -14.85 0.21
C THR A 196 14.55 -15.47 -0.13
N LEU A 197 14.34 -15.83 -1.40
CA LEU A 197 13.10 -16.45 -1.85
C LEU A 197 12.85 -17.79 -1.14
N HIS A 198 13.77 -18.75 -1.30
CA HIS A 198 13.52 -20.11 -0.85
C HIS A 198 13.71 -20.31 0.66
N ASN A 199 14.67 -19.61 1.28
CA ASN A 199 15.03 -19.84 2.67
C ASN A 199 14.31 -18.91 3.65
N VAL A 200 13.72 -17.80 3.17
CA VAL A 200 13.01 -16.83 4.00
C VAL A 200 11.54 -16.73 3.58
N PHE A 201 11.23 -16.30 2.36
CA PHE A 201 9.84 -16.06 1.96
C PHE A 201 8.99 -17.33 1.81
N GLU A 202 9.57 -18.42 1.30
CA GLU A 202 8.86 -19.69 1.09
C GLU A 202 9.00 -20.64 2.28
N ASN A 203 9.79 -20.26 3.29
CA ASN A 203 10.08 -21.09 4.44
C ASN A 203 9.23 -20.67 5.65
N GLN A 204 8.16 -21.40 5.95
CA GLN A 204 7.30 -21.12 7.10
C GLN A 204 8.07 -21.27 8.43
N SER A 205 9.13 -22.07 8.48
CA SER A 205 9.98 -22.19 9.66
C SER A 205 10.79 -20.92 9.95
N ALA A 206 10.96 -20.04 8.95
CA ALA A 206 11.53 -18.70 9.13
C ALA A 206 10.49 -17.66 9.60
N GLY A 207 9.23 -18.08 9.80
CA GLY A 207 8.14 -17.20 10.26
C GLY A 207 7.43 -16.44 9.15
N ALA A 208 7.63 -16.83 7.88
CA ALA A 208 6.95 -16.20 6.75
C ALA A 208 5.44 -16.44 6.78
N SER A 209 4.67 -15.38 6.55
CA SER A 209 3.22 -15.44 6.40
C SER A 209 2.86 -15.94 4.98
N PRO A 210 2.02 -16.97 4.84
CA PRO A 210 1.59 -17.45 3.51
C PRO A 210 0.93 -16.35 2.67
N ASP A 211 0.02 -15.59 3.29
CA ASP A 211 -0.82 -14.58 2.63
C ASP A 211 -0.29 -13.14 2.77
N SER A 212 0.99 -12.97 3.15
CA SER A 212 1.59 -11.64 3.25
C SER A 212 2.00 -11.08 1.90
N THR A 213 1.95 -9.74 1.82
CA THR A 213 2.69 -9.00 0.80
C THR A 213 4.17 -9.13 1.10
N LYS A 214 4.95 -9.61 0.13
CA LYS A 214 6.38 -9.86 0.29
C LYS A 214 7.16 -8.71 -0.33
N VAL A 215 8.07 -8.13 0.45
CA VAL A 215 8.89 -6.98 0.04
C VAL A 215 10.35 -7.27 0.34
N VAL A 216 11.25 -7.02 -0.60
CA VAL A 216 12.69 -7.02 -0.35
C VAL A 216 13.27 -5.64 -0.62
N VAL A 217 14.07 -5.14 0.32
CA VAL A 217 14.82 -3.89 0.20
C VAL A 217 16.30 -4.24 0.08
N ILE A 218 16.87 -3.99 -1.09
CA ILE A 218 18.26 -4.30 -1.42
C ILE A 218 19.09 -3.04 -1.21
N ILE A 219 20.16 -3.12 -0.42
CA ILE A 219 21.09 -2.00 -0.17
C ILE A 219 22.47 -2.44 -0.62
N THR A 220 23.05 -1.78 -1.63
CA THR A 220 24.34 -2.19 -2.21
C THR A 220 25.13 -1.01 -2.76
N ASP A 221 26.46 -1.08 -2.72
CA ASP A 221 27.36 -0.07 -3.30
C ASP A 221 27.93 -0.45 -4.67
N GLY A 222 27.56 -1.63 -5.19
CA GLY A 222 28.22 -2.22 -6.34
C GLY A 222 27.30 -2.95 -7.31
N ASP A 223 27.85 -3.19 -8.51
CA ASP A 223 27.26 -4.10 -9.48
C ASP A 223 27.25 -5.54 -8.92
N ALA A 224 26.17 -6.26 -9.23
CA ALA A 224 26.15 -7.71 -9.03
C ALA A 224 27.33 -8.38 -9.74
N SER A 225 28.08 -9.20 -9.02
CA SER A 225 29.19 -10.03 -9.51
C SER A 225 28.70 -11.29 -10.24
N ASP A 226 27.45 -11.68 -9.99
CA ASP A 226 26.74 -12.76 -10.66
C ASP A 226 25.64 -12.23 -11.61
N ASN A 227 25.02 -13.09 -12.43
CA ASN A 227 24.15 -12.65 -13.52
C ASN A 227 22.90 -13.52 -13.77
N ASN A 228 22.35 -14.16 -12.74
CA ASN A 228 21.19 -15.04 -12.90
C ASN A 228 19.85 -14.27 -12.95
N LYS A 229 19.54 -13.65 -14.09
CA LYS A 229 18.31 -12.85 -14.28
C LYS A 229 17.00 -13.60 -14.05
N LYS A 230 16.98 -14.93 -14.19
CA LYS A 230 15.76 -15.75 -14.00
C LYS A 230 15.14 -15.59 -12.61
N ILE A 231 15.94 -15.29 -11.60
CA ILE A 231 15.40 -15.07 -10.25
C ILE A 231 14.52 -13.81 -10.19
N VAL A 232 14.81 -12.79 -11.02
CA VAL A 232 13.99 -11.56 -11.05
C VAL A 232 12.62 -11.87 -11.66
N GLU A 233 12.60 -12.69 -12.72
CA GLU A 233 11.35 -13.17 -13.35
C GLU A 233 10.50 -13.96 -12.33
N GLU A 234 11.12 -14.85 -11.54
CA GLU A 234 10.42 -15.61 -10.50
C GLU A 234 9.85 -14.71 -9.38
N TYR A 235 10.56 -13.65 -9.02
CA TYR A 235 10.03 -12.65 -8.08
C TYR A 235 8.82 -11.90 -8.66
N ASP A 236 8.83 -11.60 -9.97
CA ASP A 236 7.69 -10.95 -10.64
C ASP A 236 6.47 -11.87 -10.71
N GLU A 237 6.66 -13.15 -11.07
CA GLU A 237 5.60 -14.17 -11.08
C GLU A 237 4.96 -14.34 -9.69
N LYS A 238 5.78 -14.30 -8.63
CA LYS A 238 5.33 -14.39 -7.24
C LYS A 238 4.87 -13.06 -6.64
N LYS A 239 4.85 -11.98 -7.44
CA LYS A 239 4.42 -10.63 -7.04
C LYS A 239 5.19 -10.10 -5.81
N ILE A 240 6.47 -10.42 -5.71
CA ILE A 240 7.35 -9.94 -4.64
C ILE A 240 7.93 -8.58 -5.04
N ILE A 241 7.65 -7.56 -4.23
CA ILE A 241 8.06 -6.18 -4.49
C ILE A 241 9.55 -6.03 -4.13
N ARG A 242 10.32 -5.44 -5.04
CA ARG A 242 11.77 -5.25 -4.88
C ARG A 242 12.10 -3.78 -4.95
N PHE A 243 12.64 -3.25 -3.85
CA PHE A 243 13.25 -1.94 -3.79
C PHE A 243 14.76 -2.06 -3.84
N VAL A 244 15.43 -1.19 -4.59
CA VAL A 244 16.89 -1.16 -4.70
C VAL A 244 17.40 0.19 -4.28
N ILE A 245 18.33 0.21 -3.32
CA ILE A 245 19.05 1.38 -2.85
C ILE A 245 20.51 1.20 -3.28
N GLY A 246 20.88 1.91 -4.34
CA GLY A 246 22.26 1.97 -4.83
C GLY A 246 23.02 3.10 -4.16
N VAL A 247 24.18 2.79 -3.55
CA VAL A 247 25.07 3.77 -2.94
C VAL A 247 26.33 3.91 -3.77
N SER A 248 26.53 5.05 -4.40
CA SER A 248 27.79 5.29 -5.11
C SER A 248 28.16 6.76 -5.09
N PRO A 249 29.43 7.12 -4.88
CA PRO A 249 29.87 8.50 -5.05
C PRO A 249 29.56 8.94 -6.49
N VAL A 250 28.65 9.89 -6.66
CA VAL A 250 28.51 10.57 -7.95
C VAL A 250 29.84 11.26 -8.20
N ALA A 251 30.56 10.83 -9.22
CA ALA A 251 31.72 11.55 -9.71
C ALA A 251 31.22 12.90 -10.27
N VAL A 252 31.15 13.91 -9.42
CA VAL A 252 31.13 15.32 -9.84
C VAL A 252 32.51 15.64 -10.41
N GLY A 253 32.76 15.13 -11.62
CA GLY A 253 33.85 15.62 -12.46
C GLY A 253 33.45 17.00 -13.00
N PRO A 254 34.41 17.93 -13.20
CA PRO A 254 34.11 19.16 -13.91
C PRO A 254 33.57 18.80 -15.31
N VAL A 255 32.37 19.27 -15.63
CA VAL A 255 31.84 19.25 -16.98
C VAL A 255 32.62 20.31 -17.76
N LEU A 256 33.64 19.89 -18.51
CA LEU A 256 34.33 20.76 -19.46
C LEU A 256 33.49 20.88 -20.74
N MET A 257 32.47 21.74 -20.71
CA MET A 257 31.89 22.30 -21.92
C MET A 257 32.68 23.57 -22.26
N GLY A 258 33.58 23.49 -23.25
CA GLY A 258 34.17 24.68 -23.89
C GLY A 258 34.82 25.70 -22.95
N GLY A 259 35.89 25.34 -22.23
CA GLY A 259 36.89 26.31 -21.77
C GLY A 259 36.51 27.32 -20.68
N ALA A 260 35.35 27.23 -20.03
CA ALA A 260 35.01 28.12 -18.90
C ALA A 260 34.75 27.33 -17.60
N ARG A 261 35.49 27.68 -16.53
CA ARG A 261 35.24 27.20 -15.16
C ARG A 261 34.04 27.93 -14.57
N LEU A 262 32.92 27.23 -14.37
CA LEU A 262 31.84 27.69 -13.50
C LEU A 262 31.92 26.94 -12.16
N GLY A 263 31.58 27.64 -11.07
CA GLY A 263 31.64 27.14 -9.68
C GLY A 263 30.70 25.96 -9.39
N PRO A 264 30.65 25.48 -8.14
CA PRO A 264 29.94 24.25 -7.78
C PRO A 264 28.43 24.40 -8.05
N ALA A 265 27.91 23.61 -8.99
CA ALA A 265 26.49 23.56 -9.33
C ALA A 265 25.71 22.80 -8.26
N PHE A 266 24.68 23.45 -7.71
CA PHE A 266 23.61 22.84 -6.93
C PHE A 266 22.67 22.13 -7.92
N VAL A 267 22.49 20.81 -7.79
CA VAL A 267 21.62 20.02 -8.67
C VAL A 267 20.39 19.60 -7.89
N LEU A 268 19.25 20.24 -8.20
CA LEU A 268 17.91 19.66 -8.04
C LEU A 268 17.34 19.44 -9.44
N GLU A 269 16.71 18.28 -9.60
CA GLU A 269 15.90 17.82 -10.72
C GLU A 269 16.58 17.54 -12.07
N GLY A 270 16.29 16.34 -12.59
CA GLY A 270 16.18 16.11 -14.03
C GLY A 270 17.47 16.00 -14.84
N HIS A 271 18.01 14.78 -14.88
CA HIS A 271 18.81 14.19 -15.97
C HIS A 271 20.32 14.51 -16.09
N THR A 272 21.04 13.38 -16.21
CA THR A 272 22.35 13.08 -16.84
C THR A 272 23.66 13.67 -16.28
N VAL A 273 24.26 12.91 -15.35
CA VAL A 273 25.72 12.92 -15.11
C VAL A 273 26.26 11.52 -15.41
N ARG A 274 26.92 11.36 -16.57
CA ARG A 274 27.72 10.20 -17.02
C ARG A 274 27.26 8.83 -16.50
N ASP A 275 26.48 8.13 -17.32
CA ASP A 275 26.11 6.73 -17.20
C ASP A 275 27.33 5.82 -17.03
N VAL A 276 27.73 5.57 -15.78
CA VAL A 276 28.59 4.44 -15.45
C VAL A 276 27.80 3.48 -14.58
N LYS A 277 27.25 2.45 -15.25
CA LYS A 277 26.88 1.12 -14.72
C LYS A 277 25.67 0.94 -13.79
N LEU A 278 24.79 1.92 -13.60
CA LEU A 278 23.60 1.70 -12.76
C LEU A 278 22.45 0.91 -13.42
N ASP A 279 22.48 0.69 -14.75
CA ASP A 279 21.45 -0.07 -15.51
C ASP A 279 21.16 -1.46 -14.92
N LYS A 280 22.18 -2.09 -14.31
CA LYS A 280 22.03 -3.43 -13.74
C LYS A 280 21.22 -3.41 -12.45
N LEU A 281 21.39 -2.42 -11.59
CA LEU A 281 20.59 -2.28 -10.37
C LEU A 281 19.14 -1.91 -10.71
N TYR A 282 18.94 -1.06 -11.72
CA TYR A 282 17.62 -0.75 -12.28
C TYR A 282 16.89 -2.00 -12.80
N SER A 283 17.61 -3.01 -13.29
CA SER A 283 17.00 -4.26 -13.77
C SER A 283 16.50 -5.19 -12.67
N ILE A 284 16.91 -4.96 -11.41
CA ILE A 284 16.51 -5.79 -10.27
C ILE A 284 15.25 -5.24 -9.59
N ALA A 285 15.05 -3.91 -9.57
CA ALA A 285 13.88 -3.29 -8.95
C ALA A 285 12.57 -3.68 -9.66
N SER A 286 11.47 -3.72 -8.91
CA SER A 286 10.13 -3.91 -9.48
C SER A 286 9.68 -2.68 -10.27
N GLU A 287 8.73 -2.85 -11.20
CA GLU A 287 8.09 -1.71 -11.87
C GLU A 287 7.16 -0.92 -10.90
N PRO A 288 7.00 0.40 -11.08
CA PRO A 288 7.77 1.26 -11.98
C PRO A 288 9.18 1.53 -11.45
N LYS A 289 10.20 1.21 -12.24
CA LYS A 289 11.61 1.19 -11.80
C LYS A 289 12.11 2.50 -11.20
N HIS A 290 11.71 3.64 -11.76
CA HIS A 290 12.09 4.97 -11.26
C HIS A 290 11.56 5.25 -9.86
N ASN A 291 10.51 4.55 -9.44
CA ASN A 291 9.92 4.70 -8.12
C ASN A 291 10.51 3.69 -7.13
N ASN A 292 11.00 2.54 -7.61
CA ASN A 292 11.50 1.47 -6.74
C ASN A 292 13.03 1.40 -6.69
N THR A 293 13.72 2.29 -7.41
CA THR A 293 15.17 2.44 -7.38
C THR A 293 15.53 3.78 -6.76
N PHE A 294 16.35 3.75 -5.73
CA PHE A 294 16.87 4.93 -5.05
C PHE A 294 18.37 4.99 -5.24
N HIS A 295 18.88 6.18 -5.54
CA HIS A 295 20.31 6.42 -5.67
C HIS A 295 20.73 7.46 -4.64
N ILE A 296 21.77 7.11 -3.87
CA ILE A 296 22.35 8.03 -2.88
C ILE A 296 23.87 8.10 -3.06
N ASN A 297 24.40 9.30 -2.84
CA ASN A 297 25.83 9.59 -3.05
C ASN A 297 26.73 8.91 -2.01
N ASN A 298 26.18 8.66 -0.81
CA ASN A 298 26.86 8.02 0.30
C ASN A 298 25.81 7.48 1.29
N TYR A 299 26.28 6.66 2.23
CA TYR A 299 25.43 6.03 3.24
C TYR A 299 24.79 7.01 4.24
N ASP A 300 25.18 8.27 4.31
CA ASP A 300 24.45 9.28 5.11
C ASP A 300 23.11 9.66 4.46
N GLY A 301 22.96 9.45 3.15
CA GLY A 301 21.71 9.65 2.42
C GLY A 301 20.60 8.67 2.77
N LEU A 302 20.92 7.55 3.44
CA LEU A 302 19.95 6.54 3.87
C LEU A 302 18.87 7.14 4.78
N ALA A 303 19.21 8.12 5.60
CA ALA A 303 18.24 8.81 6.47
C ALA A 303 17.15 9.56 5.68
N GLY A 304 17.48 10.08 4.49
CA GLY A 304 16.51 10.74 3.61
C GLY A 304 15.54 9.75 2.96
N ILE A 305 15.99 8.51 2.72
CA ILE A 305 15.19 7.44 2.14
C ILE A 305 14.07 7.00 3.10
N LEU A 306 14.33 6.98 4.41
CA LEU A 306 13.34 6.60 5.42
C LEU A 306 12.00 7.33 5.22
N LYS A 307 12.04 8.64 5.02
CA LYS A 307 10.83 9.46 4.83
C LYS A 307 10.02 9.07 3.59
N HIS A 308 10.68 8.69 2.50
CA HIS A 308 10.00 8.23 1.28
C HIS A 308 9.44 6.82 1.41
N PHE A 309 10.09 5.95 2.20
CA PHE A 309 9.58 4.62 2.47
C PHE A 309 8.37 4.65 3.40
N ASP A 310 8.32 5.54 4.39
CA ASP A 310 7.14 5.69 5.25
C ASP A 310 5.89 6.00 4.39
N GLU A 311 5.99 6.94 3.43
CA GLU A 311 4.90 7.28 2.51
C GLU A 311 4.55 6.15 1.54
N LYS A 312 5.54 5.40 1.04
CA LYS A 312 5.31 4.29 0.10
C LYS A 312 4.80 3.03 0.76
N ILE A 313 5.28 2.69 1.95
CA ILE A 313 4.76 1.57 2.72
C ILE A 313 3.31 1.85 3.12
N PHE A 314 3.00 3.09 3.54
CA PHE A 314 1.62 3.52 3.75
C PHE A 314 0.75 3.36 2.48
N ASN A 315 1.31 3.66 1.31
CA ASN A 315 0.63 3.39 0.05
C ASN A 315 0.60 1.91 -0.34
N ILE A 316 1.51 1.05 0.11
CA ILE A 316 1.38 -0.40 -0.07
C ILE A 316 0.22 -0.90 0.81
N GLU A 317 0.13 -0.43 2.06
CA GLU A 317 -1.02 -0.68 2.93
C GLU A 317 -2.34 -0.21 2.27
N GLY A 318 -2.36 0.97 1.63
CA GLY A 318 -3.54 1.54 0.98
C GLY A 318 -3.79 1.18 -0.50
N ALA A 319 -2.81 0.65 -1.24
CA ALA A 319 -2.95 0.22 -2.65
C ALA A 319 -3.22 -1.28 -2.77
N LEU A 320 -2.90 -2.05 -1.74
CA LEU A 320 -3.42 -3.42 -1.57
C LEU A 320 -4.94 -3.46 -1.42
N ASP A 321 -5.57 -2.28 -1.26
CA ASP A 321 -7.00 -2.06 -1.26
C ASP A 321 -7.58 -1.85 -2.68
N VAL A 322 -6.80 -1.42 -3.68
CA VAL A 322 -7.35 -0.97 -4.98
C VAL A 322 -7.35 -2.04 -6.09
N PHE A 323 -6.86 -3.25 -5.83
CA PHE A 323 -6.87 -4.33 -6.83
C PHE A 323 -8.00 -5.34 -6.59
N PRO A 324 -9.07 -5.34 -7.41
CA PRO A 324 -9.95 -6.49 -7.51
C PRO A 324 -9.12 -7.66 -8.02
N LEU A 325 -9.16 -8.78 -7.29
CA LEU A 325 -8.74 -10.07 -7.81
C LEU A 325 -9.68 -10.41 -8.98
N TYR A 326 -9.22 -10.18 -10.21
CA TYR A 326 -9.77 -10.80 -11.41
C TYR A 326 -9.04 -12.10 -11.69
#